data_AF-A0A9W7GRU2-F1
#
_entry.id   AF-A0A9W7GRU2-F1
#
_cell.length_a   1.000
_cell.length_b   1.000
_cell.length_c   1.000
_cell.angle_alpha   90.00
_cell.angle_beta   90.00
_cell.angle_gamma   90.00
#
_symmetry.space_group_name_H-M   'P 1'
#
loop_
_entity.id
_entity.type
_entity.pdbx_description
1 polymer ?
#
loop_
_entity_poly.entity_id
_entity_poly.type
_entity_poly.pdbx_seq_one_letter_code
_entity_poly.pdbx_strand_id
1 'polypeptide(L)'
;MFSTVRAILSPDSTLNNDPFPALETDIMQWDWPELFCPAQSTGSAAKSSGSGSDEPKQNLTSGTGSLNDQKQLVPVIDERKRRRMISNRDSARRSRMRKRNQLEKLSNEVKQLLIQNQELNNQLKTVFDQNHCLRIDNERVRFEYGILQQELSDMHRLLLFR
;
A
#
# COMPACT_ATOMS: atom_id res chain seq x y z
N MET A 1 15.27 -67.74 7.22
CA MET A 1 15.10 -68.02 5.77
C MET A 1 14.73 -66.71 5.09
N PHE A 2 15.42 -66.42 4.00
CA PHE A 2 15.51 -65.14 3.28
C PHE A 2 14.17 -64.62 2.75
N SER A 3 14.01 -63.29 2.67
CA SER A 3 13.85 -62.62 1.38
C SER A 3 13.86 -61.09 1.52
N THR A 4 14.91 -60.47 0.99
CA THR A 4 15.05 -59.04 0.78
C THR A 4 14.34 -58.68 -0.53
N VAL A 5 13.31 -57.84 -0.47
CA VAL A 5 12.75 -57.22 -1.66
C VAL A 5 13.59 -55.98 -1.97
N ARG A 6 14.44 -56.08 -3.01
CA ARG A 6 15.10 -54.93 -3.64
C ARG A 6 14.04 -54.10 -4.38
N ALA A 7 13.80 -52.88 -3.92
CA ALA A 7 13.12 -51.88 -4.72
C ALA A 7 14.12 -51.31 -5.75
N ILE A 8 13.97 -51.73 -6.99
CA ILE A 8 14.63 -51.13 -8.15
C ILE A 8 13.67 -50.02 -8.60
N LEU A 9 13.97 -48.77 -8.27
CA LEU A 9 13.25 -47.62 -8.84
C LEU A 9 14.15 -46.99 -9.89
N SER A 10 13.68 -47.12 -11.14
CA SER A 10 14.26 -46.59 -12.37
C SER A 10 14.49 -45.07 -12.31
N PRO A 11 15.44 -44.56 -13.10
CA PRO A 11 15.64 -43.12 -13.24
C PRO A 11 14.60 -42.59 -14.23
N ASP A 12 13.42 -42.21 -13.74
CA ASP A 12 12.46 -41.49 -14.57
C ASP A 12 12.76 -39.99 -14.50
N SER A 13 13.56 -39.57 -15.47
CA SER A 13 13.71 -38.20 -15.92
C SER A 13 12.36 -37.69 -16.41
N THR A 14 11.60 -36.98 -15.58
CA THR A 14 10.54 -36.01 -15.99
C THR A 14 9.75 -35.51 -14.77
N LEU A 15 10.36 -34.75 -13.85
CA LEU A 15 9.56 -33.87 -12.98
C LEU A 15 10.29 -32.55 -12.77
N ASN A 16 10.19 -31.73 -13.82
CA ASN A 16 10.18 -30.28 -13.71
C ASN A 16 8.92 -29.86 -12.93
N ASN A 17 8.81 -30.30 -11.68
CA ASN A 17 7.80 -29.86 -10.73
C ASN A 17 8.44 -28.76 -9.90
N ASP A 18 8.57 -27.58 -10.51
CA ASP A 18 8.69 -26.35 -9.75
C ASP A 18 7.29 -26.02 -9.21
N PRO A 19 7.01 -26.15 -7.90
CA PRO A 19 5.72 -25.72 -7.34
C PRO A 19 5.56 -24.19 -7.35
N PHE A 20 6.56 -23.46 -7.84
CA PHE A 20 6.54 -22.02 -8.03
C PHE A 20 7.11 -21.67 -9.40
N PRO A 21 6.30 -21.75 -10.48
CA PRO A 21 6.70 -21.21 -11.75
C PRO A 21 6.83 -19.69 -11.57
N ALA A 22 8.05 -19.18 -11.81
CA ALA A 22 8.39 -17.79 -12.02
C ALA A 22 7.56 -16.78 -11.19
N LEU A 23 7.95 -16.58 -9.93
CA LEU A 23 7.78 -15.28 -9.26
C LEU A 23 8.68 -14.20 -9.89
N GLU A 24 9.05 -14.37 -11.15
CA GLU A 24 10.25 -13.83 -11.77
C GLU A 24 9.94 -12.55 -12.56
N THR A 25 8.68 -12.12 -12.60
CA THR A 25 8.29 -10.91 -13.34
C THR A 25 7.13 -10.13 -12.73
N ASP A 26 6.24 -10.77 -11.97
CA ASP A 26 4.96 -10.12 -11.61
C ASP A 26 4.95 -9.39 -10.25
N ILE A 27 5.89 -9.71 -9.34
CA ILE A 27 5.99 -8.98 -8.06
C ILE A 27 6.61 -7.58 -8.25
N MET A 28 7.37 -7.38 -9.32
CA MET A 28 7.97 -6.09 -9.63
C MET A 28 6.98 -5.09 -10.26
N GLN A 29 5.76 -5.51 -10.60
CA GLN A 29 4.76 -4.68 -11.29
C GLN A 29 3.82 -3.92 -10.34
N TRP A 30 4.10 -3.88 -9.03
CA TRP A 30 3.43 -2.89 -8.16
C TRP A 30 4.21 -1.60 -8.14
N ASP A 31 4.41 -1.03 -9.33
CA ASP A 31 4.81 0.36 -9.49
C ASP A 31 3.65 1.24 -9.02
N TRP A 32 3.65 1.55 -7.71
CA TRP A 32 2.80 2.57 -7.09
C TRP A 32 3.26 4.04 -7.22
N PRO A 33 4.23 4.48 -8.07
CA PRO A 33 4.63 5.89 -8.12
C PRO A 33 3.45 6.86 -8.36
N GLU A 34 2.43 6.46 -9.11
CA GLU A 34 1.43 7.43 -9.59
C GLU A 34 0.23 7.67 -8.65
N LEU A 35 -0.07 6.75 -7.73
CA LEU A 35 -1.27 6.86 -6.89
C LEU A 35 -1.06 7.74 -5.65
N PHE A 36 0.19 7.92 -5.21
CA PHE A 36 0.52 8.56 -3.93
C PHE A 36 1.61 9.61 -4.00
N CYS A 37 1.99 10.07 -5.19
CA CYS A 37 2.80 11.27 -5.32
C CYS A 37 2.03 12.46 -4.71
N PRO A 38 2.54 13.13 -3.65
CA PRO A 38 2.04 14.43 -3.31
C PRO A 38 2.52 15.35 -4.42
N ALA A 39 1.67 15.57 -5.43
CA ALA A 39 1.93 16.53 -6.50
C ALA A 39 2.50 17.79 -5.86
N GLN A 40 3.73 18.11 -6.30
CA GLN A 40 4.46 19.27 -5.89
C GLN A 40 3.53 20.47 -6.06
N SER A 41 3.15 21.10 -4.95
CA SER A 41 2.49 22.40 -4.97
C SER A 41 3.50 23.44 -5.44
N THR A 42 3.86 23.40 -6.71
CA THR A 42 4.42 24.54 -7.43
C THR A 42 3.26 25.50 -7.64
N GLY A 43 3.08 26.38 -6.65
CA GLY A 43 2.11 27.46 -6.72
C GLY A 43 2.45 28.35 -7.92
N SER A 44 1.73 28.15 -9.02
CA SER A 44 1.76 29.03 -10.19
C SER A 44 0.32 29.39 -10.57
N ALA A 45 -0.02 30.64 -10.22
CA ALA A 45 -0.99 31.54 -10.84
C ALA A 45 -2.41 31.03 -11.17
N ALA A 46 -3.37 31.48 -10.35
CA ALA A 46 -4.69 31.86 -10.86
C ALA A 46 -5.11 33.19 -10.22
N LYS A 47 -4.86 34.28 -10.94
CA LYS A 47 -5.56 35.56 -10.74
C LYS A 47 -7.04 35.30 -11.04
N SER A 48 -7.86 35.17 -10.00
CA SER A 48 -9.31 35.35 -10.12
C SER A 48 -9.63 36.77 -9.65
N SER A 49 -9.75 37.65 -10.63
CA SER A 49 -10.38 38.95 -10.45
C SER A 49 -11.88 38.70 -10.29
N GLY A 50 -12.35 38.72 -9.05
CA GLY A 50 -13.75 38.55 -8.68
C GLY A 50 -14.19 39.74 -7.84
N SER A 51 -14.36 40.89 -8.50
CA SER A 51 -15.06 42.04 -7.93
C SER A 51 -16.55 41.72 -7.88
N GLY A 52 -16.99 41.10 -6.80
CA GLY A 52 -18.40 40.86 -6.47
C GLY A 52 -18.75 41.63 -5.20
N SER A 53 -19.20 42.86 -5.36
CA SER A 53 -19.84 43.64 -4.30
C SER A 53 -21.22 43.03 -4.02
N ASP A 54 -21.31 42.15 -3.02
CA ASP A 54 -22.58 41.68 -2.49
C ASP A 54 -23.10 42.67 -1.44
N GLU A 55 -23.98 43.56 -1.90
CA GLU A 55 -24.86 44.32 -1.00
C GLU A 55 -25.74 43.36 -0.18
N PRO A 56 -25.86 43.54 1.15
CA PRO A 56 -26.87 42.83 1.90
C PRO A 56 -28.23 43.48 1.65
N LYS A 57 -28.97 42.98 0.65
CA LYS A 57 -30.41 43.25 0.53
C LYS A 57 -31.13 42.68 1.76
N GLN A 58 -31.49 43.59 2.65
CA GLN A 58 -32.25 43.31 3.87
C GLN A 58 -33.70 43.05 3.48
N ASN A 59 -34.06 41.78 3.28
CA ASN A 59 -35.46 41.41 3.09
C ASN A 59 -36.11 41.27 4.48
N LEU A 60 -36.64 42.38 5.01
CA LEU A 60 -37.49 42.35 6.20
C LEU A 60 -38.83 41.71 5.81
N THR A 61 -38.98 40.43 6.14
CA THR A 61 -40.30 39.80 6.12
C THR A 61 -41.05 40.19 7.39
N SER A 62 -42.08 40.99 7.21
CA SER A 62 -42.98 41.48 8.26
C SER A 62 -43.67 40.30 8.96
N GLY A 63 -43.25 40.02 10.19
CA GLY A 63 -44.06 39.32 11.18
C GLY A 63 -44.82 40.34 12.01
N THR A 64 -46.12 40.45 11.77
CA THR A 64 -47.08 41.28 12.50
C THR A 64 -46.98 41.04 14.01
N GLY A 65 -46.53 42.05 14.75
CA GLY A 65 -46.48 42.02 16.21
C GLY A 65 -46.12 43.39 16.80
N SER A 66 -47.15 44.08 17.29
CA SER A 66 -47.15 45.17 18.29
C SER A 66 -45.97 46.16 18.31
N LEU A 67 -46.23 47.41 17.90
CA LEU A 67 -45.26 48.50 17.70
C LEU A 67 -44.58 49.04 18.98
N ASN A 68 -44.86 48.48 20.17
CA ASN A 68 -44.29 48.97 21.44
C ASN A 68 -43.15 48.11 22.02
N ASP A 69 -42.99 46.84 21.60
CA ASP A 69 -41.92 45.93 22.08
C ASP A 69 -40.71 45.82 21.12
N GLN A 70 -40.84 46.34 19.90
CA GLN A 70 -39.83 46.17 18.85
C GLN A 70 -38.50 46.89 19.14
N LYS A 71 -38.51 47.97 19.94
CA LYS A 71 -37.31 48.77 20.21
C LYS A 71 -36.29 48.07 21.13
N GLN A 72 -36.74 47.15 22.00
CA GLN A 72 -35.86 46.33 22.84
C GLN A 72 -35.47 44.99 22.21
N LEU A 73 -36.28 44.45 21.28
CA LEU A 73 -36.01 43.17 20.62
C LEU A 73 -34.90 43.28 19.55
N VAL A 74 -34.80 44.40 18.84
CA VAL A 74 -33.78 44.59 17.78
C VAL A 74 -32.33 44.48 18.32
N PRO A 75 -31.94 45.16 19.41
CA PRO A 75 -30.59 45.01 20.00
C PRO A 75 -30.27 43.59 20.45
N VAL A 76 -31.26 42.85 20.99
CA VAL A 76 -31.10 41.47 21.46
C VAL A 76 -30.92 40.51 20.29
N ILE A 77 -31.65 40.72 19.19
CA ILE A 77 -31.49 39.93 17.95
C ILE A 77 -30.10 40.17 17.35
N ASP A 78 -29.62 41.41 17.32
CA ASP A 78 -28.30 41.76 16.80
C ASP A 78 -27.16 41.17 17.64
N GLU A 79 -27.26 41.22 18.98
CA GLU A 79 -26.27 40.58 19.85
C GLU A 79 -26.30 39.05 19.71
N ARG A 80 -27.48 38.44 19.56
CA ARG A 80 -27.61 37.00 19.28
C ARG A 80 -26.98 36.64 17.93
N LYS A 81 -27.19 37.46 16.89
CA LYS A 81 -26.57 37.29 15.57
C LYS A 81 -25.04 37.41 15.69
N ARG A 82 -24.53 38.40 16.42
CA ARG A 82 -23.09 38.56 16.70
C ARG A 82 -22.50 37.33 17.35
N ARG A 83 -23.12 36.83 18.42
CA ARG A 83 -22.69 35.59 19.11
C ARG A 83 -22.72 34.38 18.19
N ARG A 84 -23.74 34.23 17.36
CA ARG A 84 -23.82 33.17 16.35
C ARG A 84 -22.70 33.27 15.31
N MET A 85 -22.37 34.47 14.84
CA MET A 85 -21.27 34.66 13.89
C MET A 85 -19.92 34.26 14.50
N ILE A 86 -19.67 34.63 15.76
CA ILE A 86 -18.43 34.25 16.47
C ILE A 86 -18.40 32.73 16.70
N SER A 87 -19.47 32.16 17.24
CA SER A 87 -19.55 30.72 17.50
C SER A 87 -19.46 29.89 16.20
N ASN A 88 -20.14 30.32 15.12
CA ASN A 88 -20.05 29.65 13.83
C ASN A 88 -18.64 29.73 13.27
N ARG A 89 -18.01 30.92 13.31
CA ARG A 89 -16.61 31.10 12.89
C ARG A 89 -15.66 30.16 13.65
N ASP A 90 -15.83 30.06 14.95
CA ASP A 90 -15.02 29.15 15.78
C ASP A 90 -15.31 27.68 15.47
N SER A 91 -16.58 27.31 15.27
CA SER A 91 -16.97 25.95 14.92
C SER A 91 -16.44 25.52 13.55
N ALA A 92 -16.50 26.43 12.56
CA ALA A 92 -15.95 26.23 11.22
C ALA A 92 -14.43 26.09 11.28
N ARG A 93 -13.74 26.94 12.07
CA ARG A 93 -12.29 26.80 12.31
C ARG A 93 -11.97 25.44 12.92
N ARG A 94 -12.66 25.03 13.99
CA ARG A 94 -12.47 23.72 14.65
C ARG A 94 -12.75 22.55 13.71
N SER A 95 -13.76 22.67 12.85
CA SER A 95 -14.09 21.65 11.85
C SER A 95 -12.98 21.52 10.81
N ARG A 96 -12.49 22.65 10.28
CA ARG A 96 -11.36 22.68 9.33
C ARG A 96 -10.09 22.09 9.95
N MET A 97 -9.80 22.45 11.20
CA MET A 97 -8.65 21.89 11.93
C MET A 97 -8.77 20.39 12.14
N ARG A 98 -9.94 19.88 12.56
CA ARG A 98 -10.18 18.43 12.71
C ARG A 98 -9.95 17.68 11.39
N LYS A 99 -10.50 18.19 10.29
CA LYS A 99 -10.31 17.59 8.96
C LYS A 99 -8.85 17.62 8.52
N ARG A 100 -8.13 18.73 8.75
CA ARG A 100 -6.70 18.84 8.47
C ARG A 100 -5.89 17.79 9.23
N ASN A 101 -6.13 17.66 10.54
CA ASN A 101 -5.42 16.68 11.37
C ASN A 101 -5.72 15.23 10.94
N GLN A 102 -6.96 14.94 10.53
CA GLN A 102 -7.31 13.62 10.01
C GLN A 102 -6.59 13.32 8.69
N LEU A 103 -6.51 14.28 7.77
CA LEU A 103 -5.76 14.14 6.52
C LEU A 103 -4.26 13.95 6.78
N GLU A 104 -3.69 14.67 7.73
CA GLU A 104 -2.30 14.52 8.13
C GLU A 104 -2.04 13.12 8.73
N LYS A 105 -2.91 12.65 9.61
CA LYS A 105 -2.83 11.29 10.18
C LYS A 105 -2.84 10.23 9.06
N LEU A 106 -3.80 10.32 8.13
CA LEU A 106 -3.89 9.39 7.00
C LEU A 106 -2.66 9.47 6.09
N SER A 107 -2.14 10.67 5.82
CA SER A 107 -0.92 10.85 5.04
C SER A 107 0.29 10.19 5.70
N ASN A 108 0.41 10.30 7.03
CA ASN A 108 1.49 9.64 7.77
C ASN A 108 1.34 8.12 7.78
N GLU A 109 0.12 7.61 7.90
CA GLU A 109 -0.17 6.18 7.82
C GLU A 109 0.20 5.60 6.45
N VAL A 110 -0.17 6.27 5.36
CA VAL A 110 0.23 5.89 3.99
C VAL A 110 1.76 5.87 3.86
N LYS A 111 2.47 6.89 4.35
CA LYS A 111 3.94 6.92 4.32
C LYS A 111 4.57 5.75 5.09
N GLN A 112 4.03 5.43 6.27
CA GLN A 112 4.51 4.29 7.06
C GLN A 112 4.28 2.97 6.32
N LEU A 113 3.10 2.78 5.74
CA LEU A 113 2.78 1.58 4.96
C LEU A 113 3.67 1.45 3.72
N LEU A 114 4.00 2.56 3.04
CA LEU A 114 4.94 2.54 1.91
C LEU A 114 6.34 2.09 2.33
N ILE A 115 6.85 2.61 3.45
CA ILE A 115 8.15 2.19 3.99
C ILE A 115 8.14 0.70 4.36
N GLN A 116 7.08 0.24 5.04
CA GLN A 116 6.92 -1.17 5.41
C GLN A 116 6.83 -2.07 4.18
N ASN A 117 6.09 -1.65 3.15
CA ASN A 117 5.95 -2.39 1.91
C ASN A 117 7.31 -2.51 1.19
N GLN A 118 8.08 -1.42 1.12
CA GLN A 118 9.43 -1.43 0.55
C GLN A 118 10.37 -2.36 1.32
N GLU A 119 10.32 -2.34 2.65
CA GLU A 119 11.11 -3.23 3.50
C GLU A 119 10.75 -4.70 3.27
N LEU A 120 9.46 -5.04 3.22
CA LEU A 120 8.99 -6.39 2.92
C LEU A 120 9.43 -6.86 1.52
N ASN A 121 9.37 -5.97 0.52
CA ASN A 121 9.85 -6.28 -0.83
C ASN A 121 11.37 -6.56 -0.85
N ASN A 122 12.16 -5.79 -0.11
CA ASN A 122 13.60 -6.03 0.01
C ASN A 122 13.91 -7.37 0.68
N GLN A 123 13.17 -7.71 1.74
CA GLN A 123 13.31 -9.00 2.42
C GLN A 123 12.93 -10.16 1.50
N LEU A 124 11.82 -10.03 0.77
CA LEU A 124 11.37 -11.03 -0.20
C LEU A 124 12.42 -11.25 -1.29
N LYS A 125 12.98 -10.17 -1.85
CA LYS A 125 14.06 -10.25 -2.84
C LYS A 125 15.27 -10.98 -2.29
N THR A 126 15.69 -10.66 -1.07
CA THR A 126 16.82 -11.33 -0.42
C THR A 126 16.59 -12.84 -0.26
N VAL A 127 15.39 -13.24 0.17
CA VAL A 127 15.03 -14.66 0.30
C VAL A 127 14.97 -15.35 -1.07
N PHE A 128 14.47 -14.66 -2.09
CA PHE A 128 14.44 -15.17 -3.46
C PHE A 128 15.86 -15.43 -3.99
N ASP A 129 16.77 -14.46 -3.83
CA ASP A 129 18.16 -14.59 -4.26
C ASP A 129 18.87 -15.75 -3.52
N GLN A 130 18.64 -15.88 -2.21
CA GLN A 130 19.16 -17.01 -1.42
C GLN A 130 18.61 -18.36 -1.90
N ASN A 131 17.30 -18.44 -2.18
CA ASN A 131 16.69 -19.66 -2.69
C ASN A 131 17.27 -20.03 -4.05
N HIS A 132 17.47 -19.06 -4.93
CA HIS A 132 18.09 -19.28 -6.24
C HIS A 132 19.51 -19.86 -6.11
N CYS A 133 20.35 -19.28 -5.24
CA CYS A 133 21.68 -19.83 -4.96
C CYS A 133 21.60 -21.27 -4.43
N LEU A 134 20.71 -21.55 -3.47
CA LEU A 134 20.52 -22.89 -2.93
C LEU A 134 20.05 -23.91 -3.98
N ARG A 135 19.23 -23.48 -4.95
CA ARG A 135 18.81 -24.34 -6.08
C ARG A 135 20.00 -24.72 -6.95
N ILE A 136 20.84 -23.76 -7.32
CA ILE A 136 22.05 -24.00 -8.11
C ILE A 136 22.98 -24.97 -7.36
N ASP A 137 23.20 -24.74 -6.07
CA ASP A 137 24.03 -25.63 -5.25
C ASP A 137 23.44 -27.05 -5.17
N ASN A 138 22.11 -27.17 -5.05
CA ASN A 138 21.45 -28.47 -5.04
C ASN A 138 21.60 -29.22 -6.37
N GLU A 139 21.44 -28.52 -7.50
CA GLU A 139 21.65 -29.08 -8.83
C GLU A 139 23.09 -29.55 -9.02
N ARG A 140 24.06 -28.75 -8.56
CA ARG A 140 25.48 -29.15 -8.57
C ARG A 140 25.72 -30.43 -7.77
N VAL A 141 25.22 -30.51 -6.55
CA VAL A 141 25.39 -31.71 -5.71
C VAL A 141 24.73 -32.93 -6.34
N ARG A 142 23.54 -32.77 -6.94
CA ARG A 142 22.86 -33.83 -7.68
C ARG A 142 23.67 -34.31 -8.89
N PHE A 143 24.30 -33.38 -9.61
CA PHE A 143 25.17 -33.70 -10.74
C PHE A 143 26.41 -34.49 -10.28
N GLU A 144 27.11 -34.03 -9.24
CA GLU A 144 28.26 -34.73 -8.66
C GLU A 144 27.85 -36.14 -8.18
N TYR A 145 26.71 -36.27 -7.50
CA TYR A 145 26.17 -37.57 -7.10
C TYR A 145 25.92 -38.50 -8.30
N GLY A 146 25.35 -37.97 -9.39
CA GLY A 146 25.12 -38.73 -10.63
C GLY A 146 26.42 -39.25 -11.24
N ILE A 147 27.48 -38.44 -11.25
CA ILE A 147 28.81 -38.87 -11.72
C ILE A 147 29.33 -40.03 -10.86
N LEU A 148 29.33 -39.87 -9.53
CA LEU A 148 29.82 -40.91 -8.63
C LEU A 148 29.04 -42.22 -8.75
N GLN A 149 27.72 -42.15 -8.94
CA GLN A 149 26.88 -43.34 -9.17
C GLN A 149 27.23 -44.05 -10.49
N GLN A 150 27.52 -43.27 -11.54
CA GLN A 150 27.93 -43.82 -12.82
C GLN A 150 29.28 -44.54 -12.70
N GLU A 151 30.28 -43.92 -12.08
CA GLU A 151 31.59 -44.53 -11.86
C GLU A 151 31.50 -45.83 -11.03
N LEU A 152 30.68 -45.83 -9.97
CA LEU A 152 30.44 -47.01 -9.16
C LEU A 152 29.81 -48.14 -9.98
N SER A 153 28.85 -47.81 -10.83
CA SER A 153 28.17 -48.78 -11.70
C SER A 153 29.12 -49.36 -12.75
N ASP A 154 29.99 -48.53 -13.32
CA ASP A 154 31.01 -48.97 -14.28
C ASP A 154 32.04 -49.90 -13.62
N MET A 155 32.49 -49.59 -12.40
CA MET A 155 33.36 -50.47 -11.62
C MET A 155 32.68 -51.80 -11.29
N HIS A 156 31.42 -51.79 -10.83
CA HIS A 156 30.65 -53.00 -10.61
C HIS A 156 30.51 -53.84 -11.89
N ARG A 157 30.26 -53.18 -13.02
CA ARG A 157 30.18 -53.84 -14.32
C ARG A 157 31.49 -54.53 -14.67
N LEU A 158 32.62 -53.85 -14.57
CA LEU A 158 33.95 -54.42 -14.83
C LEU A 158 34.26 -55.62 -13.94
N LEU A 159 33.83 -55.61 -12.67
CA LEU A 159 34.02 -56.72 -11.74
C LEU A 159 33.13 -57.93 -12.03
N LEU A 160 31.93 -57.72 -12.58
CA LEU A 160 30.97 -58.79 -12.89
C LEU A 160 31.23 -59.47 -14.25
N PHE A 161 31.90 -58.80 -15.18
CA PHE A 161 32.23 -59.33 -16.52
C PHE A 161 33.68 -59.85 -16.64
N ARG A 162 34.32 -60.15 -15.51
CA ARG A 162 35.64 -60.80 -15.41
C ARG A 162 35.49 -62.22 -14.89
#